data_AF-A0A9P4L7N9-F1
#
_entry.id   AF-A0A9P4L7N9-F1
#
_cell.length_a   1.000
_cell.length_b   1.000
_cell.length_c   1.000
_cell.angle_alpha   90.00
_cell.angle_beta   90.00
_cell.angle_gamma   90.00
#
_symmetry.space_group_name_H-M   'P 1'
#
loop_
_entity.id
_entity.type
_entity.pdbx_description
1 polymer ?
#
loop_
_entity_poly.entity_id
_entity_poly.type
_entity_poly.pdbx_seq_one_letter_code
_entity_poly.pdbx_strand_id
1 'polypeptide(L)'
;MPAQLNHIQEFDEDELIDDSTSTIPISGLSTPLGLRDRFIRRLARLSGASVQISDERECSMSIFLTRRSSGLELDKELCRLLERGSTLDHDLGDRLIALYHSVHEYTGSMKKLNALIHSASTMTRSLPHLHVRMKPLLGKARFADELYQLICTLGFPERVYSTLVRAARTSRTFERLPSVHYFFTKPPQKRESVFRLIQFLNDRENTEPRPCLQRDYGFSFCKQREEVSCVKDIYSRLLQKVQPSDLHTACMSGELYELGYKNKVFIDAKNSRLMKNDYGNPYLGFDNVEGLEKFKDSLFKRRLRS
;
A
#
# COMPACT_ATOMS: atom_id res chain seq x y z
N MET A 1 -6.70 9.19 58.38
CA MET A 1 -6.70 8.72 56.97
C MET A 1 -6.73 9.94 56.05
N PRO A 2 -5.67 10.24 55.29
CA PRO A 2 -5.73 11.31 54.29
C PRO A 2 -6.14 10.74 52.92
N ALA A 3 -7.01 11.48 52.24
CA ALA A 3 -7.53 11.16 50.92
C ALA A 3 -6.43 11.28 49.85
N GLN A 4 -6.34 10.28 48.97
CA GLN A 4 -5.49 10.30 47.79
C GLN A 4 -6.05 11.28 46.76
N LEU A 5 -5.25 12.27 46.39
CA LEU A 5 -5.52 13.21 45.28
C LEU A 5 -5.31 12.51 43.94
N ASN A 6 -6.29 12.66 43.05
CA ASN A 6 -6.29 12.15 41.67
C ASN A 6 -5.13 12.74 40.86
N HIS A 7 -4.30 11.87 40.29
CA HIS A 7 -3.31 12.24 39.29
C HIS A 7 -4.05 12.42 37.94
N ILE A 8 -4.43 13.65 37.62
CA ILE A 8 -4.93 13.99 36.28
C ILE A 8 -3.71 13.96 35.35
N GLN A 9 -3.74 13.08 34.35
CA GLN A 9 -2.75 13.01 33.30
C GLN A 9 -2.94 14.26 32.41
N GLU A 10 -2.07 15.26 32.54
CA GLU A 10 -2.03 16.41 31.62
C GLU A 10 -1.85 15.88 30.20
N PHE A 11 -2.86 16.04 29.37
CA PHE A 11 -2.77 15.76 27.94
C PHE A 11 -1.94 16.88 27.30
N ASP A 12 -0.90 16.50 26.57
CA ASP A 12 -0.03 17.45 25.90
C ASP A 12 -0.78 18.05 24.69
N GLU A 13 -1.13 19.33 24.79
CA GLU A 13 -1.91 20.07 23.79
C GLU A 13 -1.26 20.04 22.39
N ASP A 14 0.06 19.82 22.32
CA ASP A 14 0.81 19.70 21.08
C ASP A 14 0.52 18.39 20.30
N GLU A 15 -0.06 17.35 20.95
CA GLU A 15 -0.42 16.07 20.28
C GLU A 15 -1.82 16.06 19.68
N LEU A 16 -2.63 17.07 19.97
CA LEU A 16 -3.98 17.19 19.45
C LEU A 16 -4.00 17.77 18.04
N ILE A 17 -2.96 18.47 17.58
CA ILE A 17 -3.01 19.18 16.30
C ILE A 17 -2.55 18.27 15.14
N ASP A 18 -3.42 18.08 14.16
CA ASP A 18 -3.10 17.42 12.88
C ASP A 18 -2.41 18.40 11.92
N ASP A 19 -1.11 18.17 11.69
CA ASP A 19 -0.27 19.01 10.85
C ASP A 19 -0.67 19.00 9.35
N SER A 20 -1.52 18.07 8.93
CA SER A 20 -1.98 17.98 7.53
C SER A 20 -3.18 18.89 7.21
N THR A 21 -3.93 19.31 8.22
CA THR A 21 -5.21 20.02 8.02
C THR A 21 -5.22 21.46 8.52
N SER A 22 -4.18 21.90 9.24
CA SER A 22 -4.09 23.23 9.89
C SER A 22 -5.28 23.56 10.82
N THR A 23 -6.13 22.58 11.13
CA THR A 23 -7.29 22.74 12.01
C THR A 23 -6.97 22.22 13.41
N ILE A 24 -7.26 23.03 14.41
CA ILE A 24 -7.15 22.67 15.83
C ILE A 24 -8.36 21.79 16.17
N PRO A 25 -8.20 20.53 16.61
CA PRO A 25 -9.27 19.88 17.33
C PRO A 25 -9.11 20.32 18.79
N ILE A 26 -10.14 21.01 19.29
CA ILE A 26 -10.39 21.39 20.68
C ILE A 26 -10.14 22.87 21.00
N SER A 27 -11.20 23.45 21.55
CA SER A 27 -11.36 24.78 22.13
C SER A 27 -10.44 24.99 23.33
N GLY A 28 -9.53 25.97 23.25
CA GLY A 28 -8.70 26.40 24.39
C GLY A 28 -7.51 27.29 24.03
N LEU A 29 -6.91 27.09 22.84
CA LEU A 29 -5.81 27.92 22.35
C LEU A 29 -6.35 29.15 21.60
N SER A 30 -6.13 30.35 22.15
CA SER A 30 -6.57 31.62 21.54
C SER A 30 -5.83 31.98 20.25
N THR A 31 -4.69 31.35 19.97
CA THR A 31 -3.89 31.53 18.75
C THR A 31 -3.14 30.25 18.38
N PRO A 32 -3.18 29.79 17.12
CA PRO A 32 -2.45 28.61 16.68
C PRO A 32 -0.93 28.85 16.72
N LEU A 33 -0.19 27.93 17.35
CA LEU A 33 1.27 27.89 17.25
C LEU A 33 1.68 27.59 15.80
N GLY A 34 2.64 28.34 15.28
CA GLY A 34 3.17 28.13 13.94
C GLY A 34 3.86 26.76 13.82
N LEU A 35 3.88 26.19 12.59
CA LEU A 35 4.50 24.88 12.31
C LEU A 35 5.96 24.82 12.80
N ARG A 36 6.70 25.93 12.67
CA ARG A 36 8.08 26.07 13.16
C ARG A 36 8.18 25.88 14.67
N ASP A 37 7.32 26.53 15.43
CA ASP A 37 7.35 26.46 16.90
C ASP A 37 6.94 25.07 17.39
N ARG A 38 5.94 24.44 16.75
CA ARG A 38 5.54 23.06 17.03
C ARG A 38 6.68 22.08 16.75
N PHE A 39 7.35 22.22 15.61
CA PHE A 39 8.51 21.40 15.26
C PHE A 39 9.66 21.56 16.27
N ILE A 40 9.99 22.80 16.65
CA ILE A 40 11.02 23.10 17.66
C ILE A 40 10.70 22.46 19.00
N ARG A 41 9.46 22.64 19.51
CA ARG A 41 9.02 22.07 20.79
C ARG A 41 9.08 20.54 20.78
N ARG A 42 8.54 19.91 19.73
CA ARG A 42 8.53 18.46 19.60
C ARG A 42 9.94 17.88 19.52
N LEU A 43 10.81 18.52 18.74
CA LEU A 43 12.20 18.10 18.61
C LEU A 43 12.98 18.30 19.92
N ALA A 44 12.72 19.39 20.65
CA ALA A 44 13.34 19.67 21.95
C ALA A 44 12.94 18.62 22.99
N ARG A 45 11.65 18.28 23.02
CA ARG A 45 11.08 17.23 23.88
C ARG A 45 11.69 15.86 23.56
N LEU A 46 11.75 15.47 22.29
CA LEU A 46 12.29 14.19 21.86
C LEU A 46 13.79 14.05 22.12
N SER A 47 14.55 15.15 21.97
CA SER A 47 16.01 15.13 22.13
C SER A 47 16.47 15.40 23.56
N GLY A 48 15.60 15.91 24.44
CA GLY A 48 15.99 16.43 25.75
C GLY A 48 17.02 17.57 25.63
N ALA A 49 16.99 18.32 24.53
CA ALA A 49 17.91 19.41 24.23
C ALA A 49 17.15 20.69 23.88
N SER A 50 17.77 21.83 24.12
CA SER A 50 17.27 23.10 23.57
C SER A 50 17.51 23.10 22.08
N VAL A 51 16.46 23.32 21.29
CA VAL A 51 16.51 23.41 19.83
C VAL A 51 16.42 24.87 19.43
N GLN A 52 17.34 25.34 18.60
CA GLN A 52 17.25 26.64 17.94
C GLN A 52 17.37 26.43 16.43
N ILE A 53 16.52 27.11 15.66
CA ILE A 53 16.56 27.11 14.19
C ILE A 53 17.01 28.49 13.76
N SER A 54 18.11 28.57 13.00
CA SER A 54 18.58 29.79 12.37
C SER A 54 18.36 29.68 10.86
N ASP A 55 17.73 30.71 10.28
CA ASP A 55 17.57 30.81 8.84
C ASP A 55 18.78 31.55 8.29
N GLU A 56 19.71 30.80 7.71
CA GLU A 56 20.94 31.35 7.12
C GLU A 56 20.75 31.47 5.60
N ARG A 57 20.50 32.69 5.12
CA ARG A 57 20.27 33.02 3.70
C ARG A 57 19.04 32.29 3.10
N GLU A 58 18.58 32.73 1.93
CA GLU A 58 17.27 32.37 1.35
C GLU A 58 17.02 30.86 1.12
N CYS A 59 18.01 29.98 1.29
CA CYS A 59 17.87 28.54 1.00
C CYS A 59 18.57 27.59 1.99
N SER A 60 19.05 28.03 3.16
CA SER A 60 19.61 27.10 4.15
C SER A 60 19.10 27.31 5.58
N MET A 61 18.71 26.22 6.21
CA MET A 61 18.23 26.17 7.59
C MET A 61 19.25 25.39 8.42
N SER A 62 19.79 26.02 9.46
CA SER A 62 20.69 25.38 10.42
C SER A 62 19.94 25.11 11.73
N ILE A 63 20.01 23.87 12.21
CA ILE A 63 19.38 23.44 13.47
C ILE A 63 20.48 23.22 14.51
N PHE A 64 20.47 24.03 15.57
CA PHE A 64 21.40 23.93 16.68
C PHE A 64 20.73 23.21 17.85
N LEU A 65 21.36 22.13 18.32
CA LEU A 65 20.93 21.37 19.49
C LEU A 65 21.90 21.63 20.65
N THR A 66 21.42 22.31 21.69
CA THR A 66 22.19 22.53 22.90
C THR A 66 21.62 21.69 24.02
N ARG A 67 22.32 20.61 24.38
CA ARG A 67 21.93 19.76 25.51
C ARG A 67 22.41 20.43 26.79
N ARG A 68 21.50 20.71 27.74
CA ARG A 68 21.92 21.05 29.10
C ARG A 68 22.59 19.80 29.66
N SER A 69 23.84 19.94 30.08
CA SER A 69 24.58 18.94 30.85
C SER A 69 24.03 18.85 32.29
N SER A 70 22.71 18.62 32.44
CA SER A 70 22.13 18.00 33.63
C SER A 70 22.17 16.46 33.49
N GLY A 71 23.21 15.97 32.82
CA GLY A 71 23.54 14.56 32.68
C GLY A 71 24.14 14.08 33.99
N LEU A 72 23.28 13.59 34.89
CA LEU A 72 23.64 12.67 35.96
C LEU A 72 22.41 11.91 36.51
N GLU A 73 21.17 12.27 36.16
CA GLU A 73 19.97 11.49 36.56
C GLU A 73 19.41 10.59 35.46
N LEU A 74 19.35 11.03 34.19
CA LEU A 74 18.81 10.18 33.11
C LEU A 74 19.73 8.99 32.81
N ASP A 75 21.05 9.16 32.95
CA ASP A 75 22.01 8.05 32.87
C ASP A 75 21.92 7.12 34.07
N LYS A 76 21.54 7.61 35.26
CA LYS A 76 21.29 6.73 36.42
C LYS A 76 20.01 5.94 36.24
N GLU A 77 18.99 6.48 35.58
CA GLU A 77 17.74 5.76 35.28
C GLU A 77 17.96 4.73 34.15
N LEU A 78 18.74 5.07 33.12
CA LEU A 78 19.15 4.14 32.07
C LEU A 78 20.08 3.04 32.62
N CYS A 79 21.02 3.39 33.51
CA CYS A 79 21.88 2.44 34.21
C CYS A 79 21.08 1.57 35.21
N ARG A 80 20.07 2.11 35.91
CA ARG A 80 19.16 1.30 36.75
C ARG A 80 18.28 0.35 35.92
N LEU A 81 17.89 0.75 34.70
CA LEU A 81 17.19 -0.11 33.74
C LEU A 81 18.11 -1.16 33.11
N LEU A 82 19.41 -0.88 32.99
CA LEU A 82 20.44 -1.82 32.54
C LEU A 82 20.90 -2.79 33.65
N GLU A 83 20.93 -2.35 34.92
CA GLU A 83 21.27 -3.16 36.10
C GLU A 83 20.14 -4.11 36.51
N ARG A 84 18.88 -3.72 36.23
CA ARG A 84 17.77 -4.66 36.14
C ARG A 84 17.88 -5.36 34.78
N GLY A 85 18.77 -6.35 34.68
CA GLY A 85 18.80 -7.34 33.59
C GLY A 85 17.42 -8.00 33.48
N SER A 86 16.54 -7.30 32.78
CA SER A 86 15.10 -7.46 32.86
C SER A 86 14.72 -8.66 32.00
N THR A 87 13.71 -9.41 32.43
CA THR A 87 13.04 -10.43 31.60
C THR A 87 12.71 -9.92 30.19
N LEU A 88 12.59 -8.60 30.00
CA LEU A 88 12.43 -7.96 28.71
C LEU A 88 13.58 -8.26 27.73
N ASP A 89 14.84 -8.26 28.15
CA ASP A 89 15.99 -8.49 27.25
C ASP A 89 16.13 -9.96 26.83
N HIS A 90 15.53 -10.87 27.60
CA HIS A 90 15.37 -12.27 27.21
C HIS A 90 14.39 -12.39 26.02
N ASP A 91 13.22 -11.72 26.06
CA ASP A 91 12.26 -11.72 24.93
C ASP A 91 12.87 -11.12 23.65
N LEU A 92 13.69 -10.06 23.78
CA LEU A 92 14.43 -9.52 22.62
C LEU A 92 15.43 -10.55 22.08
N GLY A 93 16.19 -11.20 22.96
CA GLY A 93 17.12 -12.26 22.59
C GLY A 93 16.43 -13.42 21.87
N ASP A 94 15.34 -13.95 22.45
CA ASP A 94 14.56 -15.05 21.90
C ASP A 94 14.01 -14.72 20.50
N ARG A 95 13.50 -13.50 20.32
CA ARG A 95 12.99 -13.04 19.01
C ARG A 95 14.10 -12.87 17.97
N LEU A 96 15.28 -12.39 18.37
CA LEU A 96 16.44 -12.30 17.47
C LEU A 96 16.92 -13.68 17.05
N ILE A 97 16.95 -14.66 17.98
CA ILE A 97 17.29 -16.05 17.69
C ILE A 97 16.26 -16.67 16.74
N ALA A 98 14.96 -16.49 17.01
CA ALA A 98 13.89 -16.98 16.15
C ALA A 98 13.95 -16.36 14.74
N LEU A 99 14.23 -15.06 14.65
CA LEU A 99 14.41 -14.38 13.37
C LEU A 99 15.63 -14.93 12.62
N TYR A 100 16.76 -15.15 13.30
CA TYR A 100 17.95 -15.77 12.72
C TYR A 100 17.65 -17.15 12.12
N HIS A 101 16.99 -18.04 12.87
CA HIS A 101 16.59 -19.35 12.37
C HIS A 101 15.67 -19.25 11.15
N SER A 102 14.68 -18.35 11.21
CA SER A 102 13.75 -18.14 10.09
C SER A 102 14.46 -17.65 8.82
N VAL A 103 15.50 -16.81 8.95
CA VAL A 103 16.31 -16.34 7.82
C VAL A 103 17.19 -17.48 7.28
N HIS A 104 17.79 -18.28 8.17
CA HIS A 104 18.63 -19.41 7.77
C HIS A 104 17.84 -20.50 7.04
N GLU A 105 16.61 -20.74 7.46
CA GLU A 105 15.69 -21.70 6.81
C GLU A 105 15.02 -21.13 5.55
N TYR A 106 15.30 -19.89 5.15
CA TYR A 106 14.64 -19.28 4.00
C TYR A 106 15.11 -19.90 2.68
N THR A 107 14.22 -20.62 2.02
CA THR A 107 14.48 -21.31 0.75
C THR A 107 13.94 -20.57 -0.49
N GLY A 108 13.65 -19.27 -0.38
CA GLY A 108 13.03 -18.50 -1.46
C GLY A 108 11.49 -18.62 -1.55
N SER A 109 10.85 -19.40 -0.66
CA SER A 109 9.40 -19.56 -0.65
C SER A 109 8.68 -18.30 -0.16
N MET A 110 7.68 -17.83 -0.90
CA MET A 110 6.84 -16.69 -0.50
C MET A 110 6.17 -16.89 0.86
N LYS A 111 5.80 -18.13 1.23
CA LYS A 111 5.23 -18.41 2.56
C LYS A 111 6.22 -18.10 3.69
N LYS A 112 7.48 -18.51 3.52
CA LYS A 112 8.56 -18.24 4.48
C LYS A 112 8.93 -16.75 4.49
N LEU A 113 8.95 -16.10 3.33
CA LEU A 113 9.16 -14.65 3.23
C LEU A 113 8.09 -13.87 4.02
N ASN A 114 6.81 -14.24 3.88
CA ASN A 114 5.72 -13.60 4.62
C ASN A 114 5.85 -13.83 6.13
N ALA A 115 6.29 -15.01 6.57
CA ALA A 115 6.56 -15.28 7.98
C ALA A 115 7.70 -14.41 8.53
N LEU A 116 8.76 -14.21 7.75
CA LEU A 116 9.87 -13.32 8.07
C LEU A 116 9.43 -11.85 8.20
N ILE A 117 8.66 -11.37 7.23
CA ILE A 117 8.07 -10.01 7.25
C ILE A 117 7.22 -9.83 8.52
N HIS A 118 6.36 -10.80 8.82
CA HIS A 118 5.48 -10.74 9.99
C HIS A 118 6.27 -10.76 11.31
N SER A 119 7.31 -11.58 11.41
CA SER A 119 8.18 -11.64 12.58
C SER A 119 8.90 -10.30 12.82
N ALA A 120 9.53 -9.74 11.78
CA ALA A 120 10.21 -8.45 11.85
C ALA A 120 9.25 -7.30 12.17
N SER A 121 8.07 -7.27 11.54
CA SER A 121 7.00 -6.32 11.82
C SER A 121 6.52 -6.42 13.27
N THR A 122 6.31 -7.63 13.78
CA THR A 122 5.92 -7.85 15.18
C THR A 122 6.99 -7.32 16.13
N MET A 123 8.27 -7.63 15.91
CA MET A 123 9.38 -7.10 16.72
C MET A 123 9.35 -5.58 16.80
N THR A 124 9.17 -4.90 15.66
CA THR A 124 9.14 -3.43 15.62
C THR A 124 7.89 -2.80 16.26
N ARG A 125 6.86 -3.59 16.58
CA ARG A 125 5.61 -3.14 17.22
C ARG A 125 5.54 -3.52 18.70
N SER A 126 6.01 -4.72 19.06
CA SER A 126 5.87 -5.27 20.41
C SER A 126 7.07 -4.94 21.31
N LEU A 127 8.23 -4.60 20.74
CA LEU A 127 9.43 -4.31 21.51
C LEU A 127 9.67 -2.78 21.55
N PRO A 128 9.30 -2.11 22.66
CA PRO A 128 9.57 -0.69 22.81
C PRO A 128 11.08 -0.44 22.84
N HIS A 129 11.52 0.67 22.25
CA HIS A 129 12.92 1.06 22.17
C HIS A 129 13.86 -0.03 21.61
N LEU A 130 13.37 -0.85 20.68
CA LEU A 130 14.10 -1.97 20.05
C LEU A 130 15.55 -1.59 19.69
N HIS A 131 15.74 -0.45 19.02
CA HIS A 131 17.06 0.05 18.63
C HIS A 131 18.02 0.29 19.81
N VAL A 132 17.54 0.92 20.88
CA VAL A 132 18.34 1.22 22.08
C VAL A 132 18.72 -0.05 22.80
N ARG A 133 17.80 -1.03 22.85
CA ARG A 133 17.96 -2.31 23.57
C ARG A 133 18.88 -3.29 22.84
N MET A 134 18.93 -3.25 21.51
CA MET A 134 19.83 -4.10 20.72
C MET A 134 21.32 -3.74 20.92
N LYS A 135 21.64 -2.47 21.19
CA LYS A 135 23.01 -1.99 21.36
C LYS A 135 23.77 -2.67 22.50
N PRO A 136 23.27 -2.67 23.76
CA PRO A 136 23.93 -3.38 24.85
C PRO A 136 23.88 -4.90 24.66
N LEU A 137 22.77 -5.45 24.17
CA LEU A 137 22.60 -6.90 24.00
C LEU A 137 23.61 -7.51 23.02
N LEU A 138 23.90 -6.81 21.92
CA LEU A 138 24.80 -7.30 20.87
C LEU A 138 26.26 -6.90 21.08
N GLY A 139 26.55 -6.04 22.08
CA GLY A 139 27.91 -5.57 22.41
C GLY A 139 28.62 -4.76 21.31
N LYS A 140 27.98 -4.54 20.15
CA LYS A 140 28.55 -3.86 18.97
C LYS A 140 27.52 -2.89 18.39
N ALA A 141 27.65 -1.61 18.73
CA ALA A 141 26.69 -0.57 18.35
C ALA A 141 26.41 -0.54 16.83
N ARG A 142 27.46 -0.59 16.00
CA ARG A 142 27.31 -0.57 14.54
C ARG A 142 26.53 -1.77 14.01
N PHE A 143 26.81 -2.97 14.51
CA PHE A 143 26.08 -4.18 14.10
C PHE A 143 24.60 -4.11 14.54
N ALA A 144 24.35 -3.61 15.75
CA ALA A 144 22.99 -3.38 16.24
C ALA A 144 22.23 -2.36 15.37
N ASP A 145 22.89 -1.28 14.96
CA ASP A 145 22.32 -0.27 14.05
C ASP A 145 21.95 -0.88 12.69
N GLU A 146 22.86 -1.64 12.08
CA GLU A 146 22.65 -2.30 10.78
C GLU A 146 21.50 -3.34 10.86
N LEU A 147 21.51 -4.19 11.89
CA LEU A 147 20.46 -5.19 12.08
C LEU A 147 19.09 -4.56 12.35
N TYR A 148 19.04 -3.49 13.13
CA TYR A 148 17.80 -2.74 13.35
C TYR A 148 17.23 -2.18 12.04
N GLN A 149 18.07 -1.62 11.18
CA GLN A 149 17.64 -1.12 9.86
C GLN A 149 17.10 -2.23 8.97
N LEU A 150 17.72 -3.41 8.99
CA LEU A 150 17.25 -4.59 8.24
C LEU A 150 15.90 -5.08 8.76
N ILE A 151 15.72 -5.21 10.08
CA ILE A 151 14.44 -5.59 10.69
C ILE A 151 13.35 -4.58 10.31
N CYS A 152 13.66 -3.29 10.37
CA CYS A 152 12.76 -2.23 9.95
C CYS A 152 12.37 -2.38 8.48
N THR A 153 13.36 -2.48 7.58
CA THR A 153 13.15 -2.65 6.14
C THR A 153 12.30 -3.88 5.81
N LEU A 154 12.49 -4.97 6.54
CA LEU A 154 11.73 -6.20 6.38
C LEU A 154 10.31 -6.13 6.97
N GLY A 155 10.11 -5.39 8.06
CA GLY A 155 8.81 -5.22 8.74
C GLY A 155 7.92 -4.11 8.17
N PHE A 156 8.50 -3.13 7.45
CA PHE A 156 7.76 -2.01 6.86
C PHE A 156 6.79 -2.37 5.73
N PRO A 157 7.02 -3.36 4.85
CA PRO A 157 6.07 -3.76 3.82
C PRO A 157 4.68 -4.09 4.37
N GLU A 158 4.60 -4.74 5.55
CA GLU A 158 3.32 -5.00 6.21
C GLU A 158 2.67 -3.71 6.73
N ARG A 159 3.45 -2.75 7.23
CA ARG A 159 2.94 -1.43 7.67
C ARG A 159 2.45 -0.60 6.49
N VAL A 160 3.17 -0.59 5.37
CA VAL A 160 2.77 0.10 4.14
C VAL A 160 1.51 -0.55 3.59
N TYR A 161 1.46 -1.87 3.49
CA TYR A 161 0.27 -2.60 3.08
C TYR A 161 -0.92 -2.32 4.00
N SER A 162 -0.75 -2.43 5.32
CA SER A 162 -1.82 -2.20 6.29
C SER A 162 -2.30 -0.74 6.28
N THR A 163 -1.38 0.20 6.08
CA THR A 163 -1.72 1.63 5.95
C THR A 163 -2.46 1.89 4.65
N LEU A 164 -2.02 1.31 3.53
CA LEU A 164 -2.73 1.40 2.25
C LEU A 164 -4.12 0.77 2.32
N VAL A 165 -4.26 -0.41 2.93
CA VAL A 165 -5.56 -1.07 3.14
C VAL A 165 -6.47 -0.21 4.03
N ARG A 166 -5.93 0.36 5.10
CA ARG A 166 -6.69 1.25 6.00
C ARG A 166 -7.10 2.53 5.30
N ALA A 167 -6.17 3.21 4.63
CA ALA A 167 -6.42 4.42 3.85
C ALA A 167 -7.44 4.17 2.73
N ALA A 168 -7.35 3.02 2.06
CA ALA A 168 -8.35 2.58 1.10
C ALA A 168 -9.71 2.35 1.77
N ARG A 169 -9.78 1.66 2.92
CA ARG A 169 -11.03 1.45 3.65
C ARG A 169 -11.68 2.74 4.15
N THR A 170 -10.90 3.74 4.55
CA THR A 170 -11.40 5.03 5.05
C THR A 170 -11.70 6.03 3.93
N SER A 171 -11.23 5.76 2.70
CA SER A 171 -11.45 6.65 1.57
C SER A 171 -12.82 6.39 0.95
N ARG A 172 -13.71 7.39 0.99
CA ARG A 172 -15.01 7.36 0.30
C ARG A 172 -14.88 7.09 -1.21
N THR A 173 -13.74 7.44 -1.80
CA THR A 173 -13.43 7.14 -3.20
C THR A 173 -13.29 5.63 -3.43
N PHE A 174 -12.74 4.91 -2.46
CA PHE A 174 -12.62 3.45 -2.51
C PHE A 174 -13.92 2.74 -2.09
N GLU A 175 -14.77 3.33 -1.26
CA GLU A 175 -16.14 2.82 -1.01
C GLU A 175 -16.97 2.77 -2.30
N ARG A 176 -16.73 3.74 -3.22
CA ARG A 176 -17.32 3.76 -4.57
C ARG A 176 -16.65 2.82 -5.54
N LEU A 177 -15.65 2.05 -5.11
CA LEU A 177 -15.04 0.95 -5.86
C LEU A 177 -15.47 -0.40 -5.25
N PRO A 178 -16.78 -0.74 -5.26
CA PRO A 178 -17.27 -2.01 -4.69
C PRO A 178 -16.59 -3.25 -5.31
N SER A 179 -15.99 -3.09 -6.47
CA SER A 179 -15.23 -4.10 -7.20
C SER A 179 -13.81 -4.37 -6.68
N VAL A 180 -13.18 -3.43 -5.95
CA VAL A 180 -11.76 -3.58 -5.58
C VAL A 180 -11.56 -4.61 -4.48
N HIS A 181 -12.43 -4.62 -3.47
CA HIS A 181 -12.38 -5.65 -2.43
C HIS A 181 -12.64 -7.04 -3.01
N TYR A 182 -13.61 -7.16 -3.90
CA TYR A 182 -13.92 -8.41 -4.62
C TYR A 182 -12.74 -8.88 -5.49
N PHE A 183 -12.07 -7.96 -6.18
CA PHE A 183 -10.88 -8.26 -6.98
C PHE A 183 -9.72 -8.79 -6.13
N PHE A 184 -9.46 -8.20 -4.96
CA PHE A 184 -8.36 -8.63 -4.09
C PHE A 184 -8.65 -9.91 -3.31
N THR A 185 -9.91 -10.20 -2.99
CA THR A 185 -10.29 -11.40 -2.22
C THR A 185 -10.42 -12.65 -3.08
N LYS A 186 -10.76 -12.53 -4.37
CA LYS A 186 -10.85 -13.69 -5.25
C LYS A 186 -9.47 -14.14 -5.74
N PRO A 187 -9.21 -15.47 -5.80
CA PRO A 187 -8.03 -15.98 -6.48
C PRO A 187 -8.11 -15.62 -7.97
N PRO A 188 -6.98 -15.39 -8.66
CA PRO A 188 -6.96 -14.96 -10.07
C PRO A 188 -7.89 -15.75 -10.99
N GLN A 189 -7.93 -17.07 -10.82
CA GLN A 189 -8.73 -18.00 -11.65
C GLN A 189 -10.25 -17.77 -11.55
N LYS A 190 -10.71 -17.10 -10.49
CA LYS A 190 -12.13 -16.78 -10.26
C LYS A 190 -12.44 -15.29 -10.45
N ARG A 191 -11.47 -14.48 -10.87
CA ARG A 191 -11.67 -13.05 -11.12
C ARG A 191 -12.29 -12.86 -12.48
N GLU A 192 -13.28 -11.98 -12.56
CA GLU A 192 -13.87 -11.57 -13.83
C GLU A 192 -12.82 -10.83 -14.67
N SER A 193 -12.72 -11.19 -15.94
CA SER A 193 -11.75 -10.60 -16.86
C SER A 193 -12.04 -9.14 -17.19
N VAL A 194 -13.22 -8.62 -16.81
CA VAL A 194 -13.62 -7.21 -17.04
C VAL A 194 -12.69 -6.23 -16.32
N PHE A 195 -12.08 -6.65 -15.21
CA PHE A 195 -11.08 -5.81 -14.53
C PHE A 195 -9.79 -5.67 -15.34
N ARG A 196 -9.42 -6.71 -16.11
CA ARG A 196 -8.32 -6.61 -17.07
C ARG A 196 -8.70 -5.73 -18.25
N LEU A 197 -9.97 -5.76 -18.67
CA LEU A 197 -10.47 -4.86 -19.70
C LEU A 197 -10.33 -3.41 -19.23
N ILE A 198 -10.84 -3.05 -18.04
CA ILE A 198 -10.72 -1.70 -17.49
C ILE A 198 -9.26 -1.24 -17.43
N GLN A 199 -8.35 -2.10 -16.95
CA GLN A 199 -6.92 -1.82 -16.93
C GLN A 199 -6.38 -1.50 -18.34
N PHE A 200 -6.76 -2.29 -19.34
CA PHE A 200 -6.35 -2.12 -20.73
C PHE A 200 -6.95 -0.87 -21.39
N LEU A 201 -8.17 -0.47 -21.02
CA LEU A 201 -8.81 0.75 -21.51
C LEU A 201 -8.13 2.02 -20.99
N ASN A 202 -7.61 2.00 -19.77
CA ASN A 202 -6.90 3.13 -19.17
C ASN A 202 -5.54 3.40 -19.83
N ASP A 203 -4.91 2.37 -20.39
CA ASP A 203 -3.64 2.50 -21.12
C ASP A 203 -3.93 2.76 -22.61
N ARG A 204 -4.12 4.03 -23.00
CA ARG A 204 -4.59 4.40 -24.34
C ARG A 204 -3.65 3.96 -25.47
N GLU A 205 -2.35 4.06 -25.25
CA GLU A 205 -1.30 3.76 -26.24
C GLU A 205 -1.12 2.25 -26.48
N ASN A 206 -1.52 1.42 -25.51
CA ASN A 206 -1.42 -0.01 -25.64
C ASN A 206 -2.52 -0.58 -26.54
N THR A 207 -2.11 -1.13 -27.68
CA THR A 207 -2.98 -1.82 -28.64
C THR A 207 -2.82 -3.33 -28.59
N GLU A 208 -2.11 -3.88 -27.60
CA GLU A 208 -1.85 -5.33 -27.46
C GLU A 208 -2.66 -5.89 -26.27
N PRO A 209 -3.88 -6.38 -26.52
CA PRO A 209 -4.73 -6.93 -25.47
C PRO A 209 -4.17 -8.26 -24.96
N ARG A 210 -4.30 -8.48 -23.64
CA ARG A 210 -3.96 -9.77 -23.02
C ARG A 210 -4.78 -10.91 -23.63
N PRO A 211 -4.27 -12.16 -23.62
CA PRO A 211 -4.97 -13.31 -24.20
C PRO A 211 -6.41 -13.50 -23.69
N CYS A 212 -6.67 -13.32 -22.40
CA CYS A 212 -8.02 -13.39 -21.84
C CYS A 212 -8.96 -12.32 -22.43
N LEU A 213 -8.45 -11.13 -22.77
CA LEU A 213 -9.25 -10.09 -23.41
C LEU A 213 -9.57 -10.42 -24.87
N GLN A 214 -8.62 -11.05 -25.57
CA GLN A 214 -8.84 -11.53 -26.94
C GLN A 214 -9.97 -12.58 -27.00
N ARG A 215 -10.04 -13.46 -26.01
CA ARG A 215 -11.08 -14.46 -25.85
C ARG A 215 -12.44 -13.85 -25.47
N ASP A 216 -12.44 -12.94 -24.49
CA ASP A 216 -13.65 -12.52 -23.77
C ASP A 216 -14.32 -11.25 -24.30
N TYR A 217 -13.62 -10.41 -25.07
CA TYR A 217 -14.10 -9.08 -25.46
C TYR A 217 -13.93 -8.77 -26.96
N GLY A 218 -13.80 -9.81 -27.77
CA GLY A 218 -13.81 -9.72 -29.23
C GLY A 218 -12.55 -9.15 -29.86
N PHE A 219 -11.50 -8.88 -29.08
CA PHE A 219 -10.23 -8.38 -29.62
C PHE A 219 -9.53 -9.39 -30.52
N SER A 220 -9.80 -10.69 -30.40
CA SER A 220 -9.30 -11.72 -31.33
C SER A 220 -9.80 -11.52 -32.77
N PHE A 221 -10.89 -10.79 -32.96
CA PHE A 221 -11.39 -10.45 -34.29
C PHE A 221 -10.74 -9.17 -34.85
N CYS A 222 -9.98 -8.42 -34.08
CA CYS A 222 -9.28 -7.23 -34.58
C CYS A 222 -8.12 -7.64 -35.51
N LYS A 223 -8.14 -7.14 -36.74
CA LYS A 223 -7.09 -7.37 -37.76
C LYS A 223 -6.07 -6.25 -37.79
N GLN A 224 -6.46 -5.06 -37.31
CA GLN A 224 -5.64 -3.85 -37.32
C GLN A 224 -5.71 -3.14 -35.95
N ARG A 225 -4.73 -2.27 -35.66
CA ARG A 225 -4.63 -1.56 -34.37
C ARG A 225 -5.77 -0.56 -34.19
N GLU A 226 -6.23 0.01 -35.29
CA GLU A 226 -7.35 0.94 -35.36
C GLU A 226 -8.65 0.28 -34.90
N GLU A 227 -8.81 -1.02 -35.19
CA GLU A 227 -9.96 -1.79 -34.72
C GLU A 227 -9.91 -2.04 -33.22
N VAL A 228 -8.71 -2.28 -32.67
CA VAL A 228 -8.51 -2.36 -31.21
C VAL A 228 -8.91 -1.04 -30.55
N SER A 229 -8.44 0.09 -31.08
CA SER A 229 -8.83 1.42 -30.58
C SER A 229 -10.34 1.64 -30.66
N CYS A 230 -10.98 1.25 -31.77
CA CYS A 230 -12.43 1.36 -31.92
C CYS A 230 -13.19 0.53 -30.88
N VAL A 231 -12.75 -0.70 -30.61
CA VAL A 231 -13.33 -1.57 -29.56
C VAL A 231 -13.10 -0.97 -28.18
N LYS A 232 -11.91 -0.41 -27.89
CA LYS A 232 -11.63 0.30 -26.64
C LYS A 232 -12.56 1.49 -26.44
N ASP A 233 -12.84 2.26 -27.49
CA ASP A 233 -13.75 3.40 -27.42
C ASP A 233 -15.20 3.00 -27.15
N ILE A 234 -15.64 1.87 -27.72
CA ILE A 234 -16.98 1.30 -27.44
C ILE A 234 -17.08 0.92 -25.95
N TYR A 235 -16.13 0.12 -25.44
CA TYR A 235 -16.17 -0.32 -24.05
C TYR A 235 -15.99 0.83 -23.06
N SER A 236 -15.16 1.82 -23.38
CA SER A 236 -14.98 3.01 -22.54
C SER A 236 -16.28 3.81 -22.43
N ARG A 237 -17.02 3.99 -23.53
CA ARG A 237 -18.34 4.67 -23.52
C ARG A 237 -19.40 3.87 -22.78
N LEU A 238 -19.36 2.54 -22.85
CA LEU A 238 -20.26 1.67 -22.07
C LEU A 238 -19.98 1.80 -20.57
N LEU A 239 -18.72 1.68 -20.15
CA LEU A 239 -18.33 1.77 -18.74
C LEU A 239 -18.56 3.14 -18.09
N GLN A 240 -18.77 4.19 -18.88
CA GLN A 240 -19.25 5.48 -18.36
C GLN A 240 -20.73 5.45 -17.92
N LYS A 241 -21.49 4.44 -18.35
CA LYS A 241 -22.95 4.36 -18.18
C LYS A 241 -23.41 3.11 -17.46
N VAL A 242 -22.66 2.01 -17.54
CA VAL A 242 -23.00 0.72 -16.92
C VAL A 242 -21.95 0.29 -15.91
N GLN A 243 -22.36 -0.56 -14.96
CA GLN A 243 -21.42 -1.17 -14.04
C GLN A 243 -20.55 -2.20 -14.76
N PRO A 244 -19.29 -2.42 -14.32
CA PRO A 244 -18.42 -3.44 -14.89
C PRO A 244 -19.03 -4.84 -14.93
N SER A 245 -19.79 -5.22 -13.90
CA SER A 245 -20.48 -6.51 -13.84
C SER A 245 -21.52 -6.68 -14.96
N ASP A 246 -22.29 -5.63 -15.23
CA ASP A 246 -23.35 -5.68 -16.26
C ASP A 246 -22.74 -5.77 -17.66
N LEU A 247 -21.66 -5.01 -17.90
CA LEU A 247 -20.88 -5.13 -19.13
C LEU A 247 -20.31 -6.54 -19.28
N HIS A 248 -19.74 -7.07 -18.20
CA HIS A 248 -19.16 -8.40 -18.18
C HIS A 248 -20.20 -9.45 -18.58
N THR A 249 -21.34 -9.47 -17.90
CA THR A 249 -22.44 -10.40 -18.19
C THR A 249 -22.89 -10.29 -19.64
N ALA A 250 -23.10 -9.07 -20.17
CA ALA A 250 -23.54 -8.87 -21.55
C ALA A 250 -22.52 -9.36 -22.58
N CYS A 251 -21.22 -9.21 -22.33
CA CYS A 251 -20.18 -9.78 -23.18
C CYS A 251 -20.23 -11.31 -23.18
N MET A 252 -20.47 -11.93 -22.02
CA MET A 252 -20.51 -13.39 -21.88
C MET A 252 -21.78 -14.01 -22.49
N SER A 253 -22.93 -13.33 -22.36
CA SER A 253 -24.22 -13.78 -22.91
C SER A 253 -24.42 -13.44 -24.39
N GLY A 254 -23.59 -12.58 -24.96
CA GLY A 254 -23.75 -12.10 -26.35
C GLY A 254 -24.78 -11.00 -26.53
N GLU A 255 -25.16 -10.34 -25.44
CA GLU A 255 -26.16 -9.27 -25.37
C GLU A 255 -25.52 -7.86 -25.44
N LEU A 256 -24.25 -7.76 -25.83
CA LEU A 256 -23.51 -6.48 -25.86
C LEU A 256 -24.19 -5.41 -26.71
N TYR A 257 -24.84 -5.81 -27.81
CA TYR A 257 -25.62 -4.91 -28.66
C TYR A 257 -26.86 -4.34 -27.95
N GLU A 258 -27.60 -5.20 -27.24
CA GLU A 258 -28.78 -4.82 -26.48
C GLU A 258 -28.40 -3.90 -25.33
N LEU A 259 -27.30 -4.21 -24.63
CA LEU A 259 -26.74 -3.36 -23.58
C LEU A 259 -26.35 -1.98 -24.13
N GLY A 260 -25.68 -1.94 -25.29
CA GLY A 260 -25.33 -0.69 -25.97
C GLY A 260 -26.55 0.14 -26.35
N TYR A 261 -27.56 -0.49 -26.95
CA TYR A 261 -28.81 0.17 -27.31
C TYR A 261 -29.52 0.77 -26.08
N LYS A 262 -29.72 -0.03 -25.03
CA LYS A 262 -30.36 0.39 -23.78
C LYS A 262 -29.67 1.59 -23.13
N ASN A 263 -28.34 1.66 -23.25
CA ASN A 263 -27.52 2.73 -22.67
C ASN A 263 -27.19 3.85 -23.64
N LYS A 264 -27.83 3.91 -24.83
CA LYS A 264 -27.59 4.92 -25.86
C LYS A 264 -26.09 5.01 -26.25
N VAL A 265 -25.44 3.86 -26.40
CA VAL A 265 -24.09 3.73 -26.95
C VAL A 265 -24.21 3.07 -28.32
N PHE A 266 -24.05 3.86 -29.37
CA PHE A 266 -24.11 3.37 -30.74
C PHE A 266 -22.89 2.50 -31.06
N ILE A 267 -23.16 1.27 -31.49
CA ILE A 267 -22.20 0.31 -32.03
C ILE A 267 -22.52 0.16 -33.52
N ASP A 268 -21.59 0.56 -34.37
CA ASP A 268 -21.78 0.48 -35.82
C ASP A 268 -21.95 -0.98 -36.26
N ALA A 269 -22.89 -1.24 -37.17
CA ALA A 269 -23.15 -2.57 -37.72
C ALA A 269 -21.90 -3.16 -38.40
N LYS A 270 -21.02 -2.32 -38.97
CA LYS A 270 -19.74 -2.77 -39.55
C LYS A 270 -18.78 -3.35 -38.52
N ASN A 271 -18.95 -3.01 -37.24
CA ASN A 271 -18.17 -3.52 -36.12
C ASN A 271 -18.82 -4.75 -35.45
N SER A 272 -19.92 -5.29 -35.99
CA SER A 272 -20.64 -6.45 -35.41
C SER A 272 -19.80 -7.68 -35.22
N ARG A 273 -18.87 -7.92 -36.14
CA ARG A 273 -17.88 -8.99 -36.01
C ARG A 273 -16.96 -8.83 -34.80
N LEU A 274 -16.67 -7.60 -34.37
CA LEU A 274 -15.77 -7.29 -33.25
C LEU A 274 -16.46 -7.45 -31.89
N MET A 275 -17.79 -7.55 -31.87
CA MET A 275 -18.59 -7.69 -30.64
C MET A 275 -18.92 -9.16 -30.33
N LYS A 276 -18.32 -10.11 -31.06
CA LYS A 276 -18.46 -11.55 -30.84
C LYS A 276 -17.34 -12.07 -29.96
N ASN A 277 -17.62 -13.13 -29.21
CA ASN A 277 -16.68 -13.82 -28.33
C ASN A 277 -16.66 -15.33 -28.62
N ASP A 278 -15.74 -16.06 -27.99
CA ASP A 278 -15.64 -17.53 -28.06
C ASP A 278 -16.74 -18.21 -27.21
N TYR A 279 -18.01 -17.98 -27.58
CA TYR A 279 -19.17 -18.51 -26.86
C TYR A 279 -19.11 -20.04 -26.75
N GLY A 280 -19.43 -20.55 -25.56
CA GLY A 280 -19.36 -21.98 -25.25
C GLY A 280 -18.03 -22.43 -24.62
N ASN A 281 -17.03 -21.54 -24.53
CA ASN A 281 -15.82 -21.82 -23.77
C ASN A 281 -16.11 -21.79 -22.26
N PRO A 282 -15.85 -22.87 -21.48
CA PRO A 282 -16.18 -22.93 -20.05
C PRO A 282 -15.37 -21.95 -19.20
N TYR A 283 -14.27 -21.42 -19.74
CA TYR A 283 -13.40 -20.46 -19.07
C TYR A 283 -13.68 -19.01 -19.45
N LEU A 284 -14.66 -18.78 -20.34
CA LEU A 284 -15.04 -17.45 -20.81
C LEU A 284 -15.36 -16.54 -19.62
N GLY A 285 -14.76 -15.36 -19.63
CA GLY A 285 -15.02 -14.31 -18.64
C GLY A 285 -14.15 -14.33 -17.40
N PHE A 286 -13.21 -15.26 -17.27
CA PHE A 286 -12.34 -15.33 -16.10
C PHE A 286 -10.87 -15.03 -16.45
N ASP A 287 -10.15 -14.36 -15.54
CA ASP A 287 -8.70 -14.09 -15.62
C ASP A 287 -7.89 -15.34 -15.25
N ASN A 288 -8.17 -16.43 -15.96
CA ASN A 288 -7.56 -17.74 -15.78
C ASN A 288 -6.65 -18.07 -16.97
N VAL A 289 -5.82 -19.11 -16.83
CA VAL A 289 -4.84 -19.48 -17.86
C VAL A 289 -5.39 -20.51 -18.85
N GLU A 290 -6.48 -21.15 -18.47
CA GLU A 290 -7.14 -22.24 -19.17
C GLU A 290 -7.92 -21.71 -20.39
N GLY A 291 -7.82 -22.43 -21.52
CA GLY A 291 -8.49 -22.04 -22.76
C GLY A 291 -7.85 -20.82 -23.45
N LEU A 292 -6.63 -20.42 -23.03
CA LEU A 292 -5.87 -19.34 -23.64
C LEU A 292 -4.89 -19.80 -24.73
N GLU A 293 -4.81 -21.09 -25.02
CA GLU A 293 -3.81 -21.69 -25.92
C GLU A 293 -3.81 -21.04 -27.31
N LYS A 294 -5.00 -20.68 -27.81
CA LYS A 294 -5.19 -20.05 -29.12
C LYS A 294 -4.82 -18.55 -29.16
N PHE A 295 -4.61 -17.93 -28.00
CA PHE A 295 -4.45 -16.48 -27.85
C PHE A 295 -3.09 -16.10 -27.25
N LYS A 296 -2.16 -17.05 -27.09
CA LYS A 296 -0.83 -16.80 -26.51
C LYS A 296 0.07 -15.96 -27.42
N ASP A 297 -0.15 -16.04 -28.73
CA ASP A 297 0.61 -15.28 -29.70
C ASP A 297 0.19 -13.81 -29.70
N SER A 298 1.11 -12.94 -30.14
CA SER A 298 0.78 -11.53 -30.35
C SER A 298 -0.34 -11.40 -31.39
N LEU A 299 -1.31 -10.55 -31.10
CA LEU A 299 -2.46 -10.27 -31.95
C LEU A 299 -2.02 -9.82 -33.35
N PHE A 300 -0.95 -9.02 -33.40
CA PHE A 300 -0.35 -8.56 -34.65
C PHE A 300 0.98 -9.26 -34.87
N LYS A 301 1.00 -10.26 -35.78
CA LYS A 301 2.26 -10.86 -36.25
C LYS A 301 3.19 -9.75 -36.73
N ARG A 302 4.42 -9.69 -36.18
CA ARG A 302 5.46 -8.80 -36.70
C ARG A 302 5.65 -9.14 -38.17
N ARG A 303 5.39 -8.19 -39.07
CA ARG A 303 5.84 -8.32 -40.47
C ARG A 303 7.35 -8.45 -40.40
N LEU A 304 7.88 -9.63 -40.74
CA LEU A 304 9.30 -9.78 -41.04
C LEU A 304 9.59 -8.78 -42.16
N ARG A 305 10.41 -7.78 -41.87
CA ARG A 305 10.93 -6.89 -42.90
C ARG A 305 11.84 -7.75 -43.78
N SER A 306 11.31 -8.18 -44.93
CA SER A 306 12.11 -8.69 -46.05
C SER A 306 12.79 -7.53 -46.75
#